data_AF-A0A452Z1C2-F1
#
_entry.id   AF-A0A452Z1C2-F1
#
_cell.length_a   1.000
_cell.length_b   1.000
_cell.length_c   1.000
_cell.angle_alpha   90.00
_cell.angle_beta   90.00
_cell.angle_gamma   90.00
#
_symmetry.space_group_name_H-M   'P 1'
#
loop_
_entity.id
_entity.type
_entity.pdbx_description
1 polymer ?
#
loop_
_entity_poly.entity_id
_entity_poly.type
_entity_poly.pdbx_seq_one_letter_code
_entity_poly.pdbx_strand_id
1 'polypeptide(L)'
;MGGGNCNPKDFGAAAYWEARYSSPSTGGKGGGGGGFFDWYQSYSALRPLLRACVPTSSRVLMLGCGNSLLSEDMVKDGYQNIVNIDISSVVIEQMKEKHMDIPRLTYMQLDVRDMSFFGDGSFDCIIDKGTLDAMMCGDDAPHGAYKMLAEVARLMRPGGIYMLITYGAPKERLTLLNQVQCCWEVELYIMRKFEMSSPHSEERAQVPFLPYTLL
;
A
#
# COMPACT_ATOMS: atom_id res chain seq x y z
N MET A 1 21.51 24.06 3.02
CA MET A 1 22.05 22.76 2.57
C MET A 1 21.43 21.68 3.43
N GLY A 2 20.78 20.70 2.82
CA GLY A 2 20.06 19.64 3.54
C GLY A 2 19.21 18.80 2.59
N GLY A 3 19.73 18.49 1.40
CA GLY A 3 19.19 17.41 0.59
C GLY A 3 19.68 16.11 1.21
N GLY A 4 18.91 15.56 2.15
CA GLY A 4 19.17 14.23 2.68
C GLY A 4 19.08 13.25 1.52
N ASN A 5 20.22 12.67 1.15
CA ASN A 5 20.31 11.60 0.15
C ASN A 5 19.47 10.42 0.68
N CYS A 6 18.27 10.20 0.13
CA CYS A 6 17.46 9.05 0.49
C CYS A 6 18.10 7.80 -0.13
N ASN A 7 18.64 6.92 0.72
CA ASN A 7 19.10 5.62 0.25
C ASN A 7 17.86 4.73 0.08
N PRO A 8 17.62 4.11 -1.09
CA PRO A 8 16.48 3.22 -1.28
C PRO A 8 16.36 2.14 -0.19
N LYS A 9 17.48 1.72 0.40
CA LYS A 9 17.50 0.75 1.51
C LYS A 9 16.69 1.16 2.75
N ASP A 10 16.47 2.45 2.94
CA ASP A 10 15.85 2.99 4.15
C ASP A 10 14.32 2.78 4.16
N PHE A 11 13.69 2.49 3.02
CA PHE A 11 12.23 2.29 2.92
C PHE A 11 11.71 1.11 3.74
N GLY A 12 12.57 0.15 4.11
CA GLY A 12 12.20 -0.96 4.99
C GLY A 12 12.16 -0.60 6.48
N ALA A 13 12.61 0.60 6.87
CA ALA A 13 12.80 0.98 8.27
C ALA A 13 11.71 1.95 8.76
N ALA A 14 11.17 1.69 9.97
CA ALA A 14 10.19 2.57 10.61
C ALA A 14 10.69 4.02 10.75
N ALA A 15 11.95 4.19 11.15
CA ALA A 15 12.57 5.50 11.36
C ALA A 15 12.59 6.38 10.10
N TYR A 16 12.73 5.77 8.91
CA TYR A 16 12.63 6.50 7.64
C TYR A 16 11.24 7.10 7.47
N TRP A 17 10.21 6.30 7.69
CA TRP A 17 8.81 6.72 7.54
C TRP A 17 8.40 7.73 8.60
N GLU A 18 8.80 7.55 9.86
CA GLU A 18 8.60 8.55 10.91
C GLU A 18 9.21 9.91 10.55
N ALA A 19 10.47 9.91 10.08
CA ALA A 19 11.14 11.13 9.64
C ALA A 19 10.44 11.77 8.43
N ARG A 20 9.99 10.95 7.48
CA ARG A 20 9.21 11.42 6.32
C ARG A 20 7.92 12.10 6.76
N TYR A 21 7.12 11.45 7.61
CA TYR A 21 5.81 11.96 8.03
C TYR A 21 5.89 13.12 9.03
N SER A 22 7.02 13.26 9.74
CA SER A 22 7.28 14.42 10.61
C SER A 22 7.70 15.67 9.83
N SER A 23 8.14 15.53 8.57
CA SER A 23 8.61 16.66 7.77
C SER A 23 7.43 17.46 7.17
N PRO A 24 7.33 18.78 7.39
CA PRO A 24 6.28 19.62 6.80
C PRO A 24 6.27 19.66 5.27
N SER A 25 7.36 19.21 4.62
CA SER A 25 7.59 19.32 3.17
C SER A 25 7.31 18.05 2.37
N THR A 26 6.90 16.95 2.99
CA THR A 26 6.70 15.64 2.33
C THR A 26 5.27 15.38 1.86
N GLY A 27 4.38 16.35 2.01
CA GLY A 27 3.18 16.45 1.19
C GLY A 27 3.60 16.62 -0.27
N GLY A 28 3.66 15.53 -1.01
CA GLY A 28 4.12 15.56 -2.38
C GLY A 28 3.26 16.52 -3.21
N LYS A 29 3.91 17.21 -4.16
CA LYS A 29 3.21 17.97 -5.21
C LYS A 29 2.52 17.00 -6.18
N GLY A 30 1.47 16.34 -5.70
CA GLY A 30 0.54 15.54 -6.49
C GLY A 30 -0.87 16.09 -6.30
N GLY A 31 -1.28 17.00 -7.18
CA GLY A 31 -2.66 17.42 -7.43
C GLY A 31 -3.58 17.65 -6.23
N GLY A 32 -3.44 18.81 -5.56
CA GLY A 32 -4.52 19.36 -4.70
C GLY A 32 -4.11 19.69 -3.26
N GLY A 33 -3.28 20.72 -3.08
CA GLY A 33 -3.23 21.54 -1.86
C GLY A 33 -3.28 20.83 -0.50
N GLY A 34 -2.16 20.20 -0.11
CA GLY A 34 -1.88 19.84 1.28
C GLY A 34 -1.36 18.42 1.44
N GLY A 35 -0.16 18.24 2.00
CA GLY A 35 0.25 17.13 2.89
C GLY A 35 0.20 15.66 2.45
N PHE A 36 -0.65 15.23 1.52
CA PHE A 36 -1.03 13.83 1.29
C PHE A 36 -0.36 13.25 0.05
N PHE A 37 -0.10 11.94 0.05
CA PHE A 37 0.60 11.30 -1.05
C PHE A 37 0.11 9.89 -1.34
N ASP A 38 -0.29 9.67 -2.59
CA ASP A 38 -0.61 8.34 -3.11
C ASP A 38 0.57 7.77 -3.87
N TRP A 39 1.16 6.70 -3.33
CA TRP A 39 2.05 5.85 -4.11
C TRP A 39 1.26 5.06 -5.18
N TYR A 40 1.85 5.00 -6.37
CA TYR A 40 1.38 4.27 -7.57
C TYR A 40 0.07 4.79 -8.19
N GLN A 41 -1.08 4.33 -7.71
CA GLN A 41 -2.38 4.56 -8.33
C GLN A 41 -3.33 5.25 -7.34
N SER A 42 -4.18 6.12 -7.87
CA SER A 42 -5.26 6.75 -7.10
C SER A 42 -6.46 5.80 -7.00
N TYR A 43 -7.39 6.11 -6.08
CA TYR A 43 -8.65 5.37 -6.00
C TYR A 43 -9.40 5.38 -7.32
N SER A 44 -9.45 6.51 -8.05
CA SER A 44 -10.16 6.60 -9.33
C SER A 44 -9.67 5.58 -10.36
N ALA A 45 -8.36 5.30 -10.40
CA ALA A 45 -7.78 4.30 -11.30
C ALA A 45 -8.10 2.87 -10.85
N LEU A 46 -8.05 2.61 -9.54
CA LEU A 46 -8.31 1.27 -8.96
C LEU A 46 -9.80 0.93 -8.86
N ARG A 47 -10.68 1.95 -8.85
CA ARG A 47 -12.11 1.82 -8.57
C ARG A 47 -12.82 0.76 -9.43
N PRO A 48 -12.62 0.67 -10.76
CA PRO A 48 -13.31 -0.35 -11.57
C PRO A 48 -13.04 -1.77 -11.07
N LEU A 49 -11.79 -2.07 -10.72
CA LEU A 49 -11.41 -3.38 -10.21
C LEU A 49 -11.89 -3.60 -8.79
N LEU A 50 -11.64 -2.64 -7.88
CA LEU A 50 -12.11 -2.70 -6.49
C LEU A 50 -13.63 -2.96 -6.43
N ARG A 51 -14.41 -2.32 -7.31
CA ARG A 51 -15.86 -2.51 -7.38
C ARG A 51 -16.30 -3.82 -8.02
N ALA A 52 -15.48 -4.40 -8.89
CA ALA A 52 -15.76 -5.69 -9.50
C ALA A 52 -15.52 -6.84 -8.51
N CYS A 53 -14.49 -6.74 -7.67
CA CYS A 53 -14.04 -7.86 -6.84
C CYS A 53 -14.30 -7.68 -5.33
N VAL A 54 -14.39 -6.45 -4.81
CA VAL A 54 -14.55 -6.20 -3.36
C VAL A 54 -15.93 -5.59 -3.05
N PRO A 55 -16.87 -6.38 -2.48
CA PRO A 55 -18.12 -5.84 -1.97
C PRO A 55 -17.91 -4.69 -0.98
N THR A 56 -18.78 -3.68 -0.99
CA THR A 56 -18.64 -2.54 -0.08
C THR A 56 -18.89 -2.88 1.39
N SER A 57 -19.53 -4.01 1.67
CA SER A 57 -19.70 -4.57 3.01
C SER A 57 -18.49 -5.35 3.51
N SER A 58 -17.49 -5.61 2.66
CA SER A 58 -16.27 -6.32 3.04
C SER A 58 -15.51 -5.58 4.13
N ARG A 59 -14.95 -6.34 5.06
CA ARG A 59 -13.94 -5.88 6.00
C ARG A 59 -12.58 -5.88 5.32
N VAL A 60 -12.05 -4.67 5.12
CA VAL A 60 -10.81 -4.41 4.38
C VAL A 60 -9.68 -4.09 5.34
N LEU A 61 -8.51 -4.69 5.13
CA LEU A 61 -7.25 -4.31 5.76
C LEU A 61 -6.36 -3.57 4.75
N MET A 62 -5.95 -2.35 5.06
CA MET A 62 -4.98 -1.57 4.28
C MET A 62 -3.61 -1.68 4.94
N LEU A 63 -2.68 -2.37 4.27
CA LEU A 63 -1.29 -2.51 4.74
C LEU A 63 -0.50 -1.25 4.40
N GLY A 64 0.35 -0.80 5.34
CA GLY A 64 1.22 0.38 5.18
C GLY A 64 0.48 1.58 4.59
N CYS A 65 -0.61 1.98 5.25
CA CYS A 65 -1.57 2.93 4.69
C CYS A 65 -0.95 4.31 4.40
N GLY A 66 0.11 4.69 5.11
CA GLY A 66 0.71 6.00 5.05
C GLY A 66 -0.34 7.12 5.19
N ASN A 67 -0.12 8.20 4.45
CA ASN A 67 -1.03 9.34 4.37
C ASN A 67 -1.84 9.36 3.05
N SER A 68 -2.08 8.19 2.48
CA SER A 68 -2.89 7.98 1.26
C SER A 68 -4.36 8.30 1.53
N LEU A 69 -5.05 8.88 0.53
CA LEU A 69 -6.49 9.15 0.61
C LEU A 69 -7.34 7.98 0.08
N LEU A 70 -6.71 6.88 -0.36
CA LEU A 70 -7.39 5.70 -0.90
C LEU A 70 -8.56 5.23 -0.02
N SER A 71 -8.33 5.07 1.29
CA SER A 71 -9.36 4.59 2.22
C SER A 71 -10.50 5.59 2.41
N GLU A 72 -10.19 6.89 2.42
CA GLU A 72 -11.20 7.96 2.49
C GLU A 72 -12.11 7.92 1.26
N ASP A 73 -11.52 7.79 0.07
CA ASP A 73 -12.25 7.74 -1.19
C ASP A 73 -13.05 6.44 -1.36
N MET A 74 -12.53 5.30 -0.87
CA MET A 74 -13.32 4.07 -0.75
C MET A 74 -14.53 4.29 0.15
N VAL A 75 -14.38 4.92 1.31
CA VAL A 75 -15.53 5.22 2.18
C VAL A 75 -16.56 6.12 1.48
N LYS A 76 -16.12 7.14 0.74
CA LYS A 76 -17.02 7.98 -0.07
C LYS A 76 -17.77 7.18 -1.13
N ASP A 77 -17.17 6.12 -1.67
CA ASP A 77 -17.81 5.19 -2.62
C ASP A 77 -18.63 4.06 -1.94
N GLY A 78 -18.79 4.13 -0.62
CA GLY A 78 -19.74 3.31 0.14
C GLY A 78 -19.11 2.11 0.87
N TYR A 79 -17.79 1.97 0.92
CA TYR A 79 -17.14 0.95 1.74
C TYR A 79 -17.34 1.24 3.24
N GLN A 80 -17.65 0.20 4.02
CA GLN A 80 -18.18 0.38 5.38
C GLN A 80 -17.19 0.03 6.50
N ASN A 81 -16.16 -0.77 6.24
CA ASN A 81 -15.27 -1.26 7.28
C ASN A 81 -13.84 -1.39 6.75
N ILE A 82 -13.03 -0.36 6.98
CA ILE A 82 -11.63 -0.32 6.56
C ILE A 82 -10.74 -0.10 7.77
N VAL A 83 -9.85 -1.06 8.03
CA VAL A 83 -8.79 -0.98 9.03
C VAL A 83 -7.50 -0.62 8.31
N ASN A 84 -6.84 0.44 8.76
CA ASN A 84 -5.62 0.97 8.18
C ASN A 84 -4.49 0.76 9.17
N ILE A 85 -3.40 0.17 8.71
CA ILE A 85 -2.23 -0.07 9.55
C ILE A 85 -0.98 0.51 8.93
N ASP A 86 -0.09 1.02 9.77
CA ASP A 86 1.23 1.51 9.37
C ASP A 86 2.20 1.33 10.55
N ILE A 87 3.48 1.16 10.24
CA ILE A 87 4.52 1.01 11.25
C ILE A 87 4.81 2.34 11.97
N SER A 88 4.55 3.47 11.30
CA SER A 88 4.80 4.80 11.82
C SER A 88 3.64 5.29 12.70
N SER A 89 3.91 5.52 13.99
CA SER A 89 2.94 6.15 14.90
C SER A 89 2.53 7.54 14.42
N VAL A 90 3.48 8.31 13.89
CA VAL A 90 3.28 9.69 13.42
C VAL A 90 2.15 9.77 12.39
N VAL A 91 2.18 8.93 11.35
CA VAL A 91 1.14 8.97 10.31
C VAL A 91 -0.18 8.42 10.81
N ILE A 92 -0.14 7.41 11.69
CA ILE A 92 -1.34 6.87 12.32
C ILE A 92 -2.05 7.93 13.16
N GLU A 93 -1.32 8.73 13.94
CA GLU A 93 -1.89 9.83 14.73
C GLU A 93 -2.48 10.93 13.82
N GLN A 94 -1.75 11.35 12.79
CA GLN A 94 -2.23 12.34 11.81
C GLN A 94 -3.52 11.88 11.11
N MET A 95 -3.58 10.62 10.69
CA MET A 95 -4.73 10.08 9.96
C MET A 95 -5.92 9.82 10.91
N LYS A 96 -5.68 9.44 12.17
CA LYS A 96 -6.72 9.40 13.20
C LYS A 96 -7.36 10.77 13.42
N GLU A 97 -6.55 11.81 13.55
CA GLU A 97 -7.05 13.17 13.75
C GLU A 97 -7.85 13.64 12.54
N LYS A 98 -7.31 13.49 11.32
CA LYS A 98 -7.98 13.85 10.08
C LYS A 98 -9.33 13.16 9.88
N HIS A 99 -9.43 11.89 10.27
CA HIS A 99 -10.58 11.04 10.00
C HIS A 99 -11.39 10.71 11.26
N MET A 100 -11.26 11.51 12.32
CA MET A 100 -11.95 11.27 13.60
C MET A 100 -13.47 11.18 13.46
N ASP A 101 -14.05 11.90 12.49
CA ASP A 101 -15.49 11.93 12.21
C ASP A 101 -15.94 10.87 11.18
N ILE A 102 -15.03 9.97 10.75
CA ILE A 102 -15.32 8.91 9.77
C ILE A 102 -15.26 7.54 10.48
N PRO A 103 -16.35 7.09 11.15
CA PRO A 103 -16.34 5.88 11.97
C PRO A 103 -16.09 4.57 11.20
N ARG A 104 -16.15 4.62 9.86
CA ARG A 104 -15.86 3.50 8.96
C ARG A 104 -14.35 3.28 8.75
N LEU A 105 -13.52 4.23 9.18
CA LEU A 105 -12.06 4.15 9.12
C LEU A 105 -11.50 3.91 10.53
N THR A 106 -10.78 2.81 10.69
CA THR A 106 -9.96 2.55 11.88
C THR A 106 -8.49 2.68 11.49
N TYR A 107 -7.68 3.25 12.38
CA TYR A 107 -6.23 3.40 12.20
C TYR A 107 -5.49 2.79 13.38
N MET A 108 -4.47 1.97 13.12
CA MET A 108 -3.69 1.28 14.14
C MET A 108 -2.21 1.27 13.79
N GLN A 109 -1.34 1.54 14.76
CA GLN A 109 0.09 1.33 14.57
C GLN A 109 0.37 -0.17 14.72
N LEU A 110 0.80 -0.81 13.64
CA LEU A 110 1.18 -2.22 13.61
C LEU A 110 2.29 -2.44 12.57
N ASP A 111 3.16 -3.40 12.85
CA ASP A 111 4.13 -3.91 11.89
C ASP A 111 3.45 -4.99 11.04
N VAL A 112 3.51 -4.87 9.71
CA VAL A 112 2.91 -5.86 8.81
C VAL A 112 3.52 -7.26 8.94
N ARG A 113 4.69 -7.38 9.58
CA ARG A 113 5.36 -8.66 9.89
C ARG A 113 4.82 -9.34 11.15
N ASP A 114 4.05 -8.63 11.97
CA ASP A 114 3.38 -9.13 13.17
C ASP A 114 2.03 -8.43 13.37
N MET A 115 0.98 -9.08 12.88
CA MET A 115 -0.41 -8.63 12.98
C MET A 115 -1.21 -9.56 13.89
N SER A 116 -0.57 -10.13 14.92
CA SER A 116 -1.14 -11.05 15.90
C SER A 116 -2.32 -10.47 16.70
N PHE A 117 -2.50 -9.14 16.69
CA PHE A 117 -3.70 -8.47 17.21
C PHE A 117 -4.99 -8.96 16.55
N PHE A 118 -4.94 -9.31 15.27
CA PHE A 118 -6.10 -9.80 14.53
C PHE A 118 -6.16 -11.33 14.53
N GLY A 119 -7.36 -11.87 14.69
CA GLY A 119 -7.62 -13.31 14.57
C GLY A 119 -7.49 -13.80 13.12
N ASP A 120 -7.31 -15.11 12.96
CA ASP A 120 -7.22 -15.77 11.66
C ASP A 120 -8.51 -15.60 10.85
N GLY A 121 -8.38 -15.49 9.53
CA GLY A 121 -9.52 -15.37 8.62
C GLY A 121 -10.45 -14.19 8.90
N SER A 122 -9.93 -13.11 9.48
CA SER A 122 -10.73 -12.00 9.98
C SER A 122 -10.98 -10.88 8.97
N PHE A 123 -10.39 -10.96 7.77
CA PHE A 123 -10.56 -9.98 6.70
C PHE A 123 -11.07 -10.62 5.41
N ASP A 124 -11.99 -9.93 4.74
CA ASP A 124 -12.52 -10.33 3.44
C ASP A 124 -11.60 -9.88 2.30
N CYS A 125 -10.92 -8.74 2.48
CA CYS A 125 -9.97 -8.20 1.52
C CYS A 125 -8.78 -7.56 2.25
N ILE A 126 -7.57 -7.79 1.73
CA ILE A 126 -6.34 -7.16 2.18
C ILE A 126 -5.74 -6.42 0.99
N ILE A 127 -5.47 -5.12 1.14
CA ILE A 127 -4.92 -4.27 0.09
C ILE A 127 -3.51 -3.85 0.50
N ASP A 128 -2.56 -4.09 -0.40
CA ASP A 128 -1.17 -3.65 -0.30
C ASP A 128 -0.85 -2.71 -1.46
N LYS A 129 -0.55 -1.46 -1.14
CA LYS A 129 -0.17 -0.44 -2.13
C LYS A 129 1.26 0.04 -1.89
N GLY A 130 2.21 -0.82 -2.25
CA GLY A 130 3.65 -0.53 -2.18
C GLY A 130 4.31 -0.81 -0.85
N THR A 131 3.60 -1.46 0.08
CA THR A 131 4.17 -1.88 1.36
C THR A 131 5.14 -3.03 1.16
N LEU A 132 4.78 -4.04 0.36
CA LEU A 132 5.72 -5.11 0.02
C LEU A 132 6.93 -4.56 -0.76
N ASP A 133 6.74 -3.55 -1.61
CA ASP A 133 7.84 -2.90 -2.33
C ASP A 133 8.82 -2.20 -1.37
N ALA A 134 8.30 -1.45 -0.41
CA ALA A 134 9.09 -0.84 0.65
C ALA A 134 9.82 -1.89 1.49
N MET A 135 9.15 -3.00 1.80
CA MET A 135 9.76 -4.09 2.57
C MET A 135 10.93 -4.75 1.83
N MET A 136 10.80 -4.89 0.51
CA MET A 136 11.85 -5.47 -0.34
C MET A 136 13.09 -4.58 -0.48
N CYS A 137 13.07 -3.35 0.03
CA CYS A 137 14.26 -2.50 0.10
C CYS A 137 15.12 -2.72 1.36
N GLY A 138 14.57 -3.30 2.42
CA GLY A 138 15.30 -3.49 3.68
C GLY A 138 16.40 -4.54 3.59
N ASP A 139 17.37 -4.49 4.51
CA ASP A 139 18.49 -5.45 4.54
C ASP A 139 18.04 -6.91 4.79
N ASP A 140 16.88 -7.10 5.43
CA ASP A 140 16.26 -8.41 5.70
C ASP A 140 15.05 -8.69 4.78
N ALA A 141 15.07 -8.13 3.56
CA ALA A 141 13.94 -8.15 2.63
C ALA A 141 13.28 -9.52 2.42
N PRO A 142 14.01 -10.64 2.17
CA PRO A 142 13.37 -11.94 1.96
C PRO A 142 12.59 -12.44 3.18
N HIS A 143 13.14 -12.30 4.38
CA HIS A 143 12.50 -12.76 5.61
C HIS A 143 11.35 -11.85 6.03
N GLY A 144 11.52 -10.53 5.87
CA GLY A 144 10.47 -9.54 6.10
C GLY A 144 9.27 -9.76 5.18
N ALA A 145 9.51 -9.97 3.88
CA ALA A 145 8.46 -10.29 2.90
C ALA A 145 7.75 -11.60 3.24
N TYR A 146 8.50 -12.65 3.59
CA TYR A 146 7.89 -13.92 4.02
C TYR A 146 6.97 -13.76 5.22
N LYS A 147 7.42 -13.05 6.28
CA LYS A 147 6.60 -12.81 7.47
C LYS A 147 5.34 -12.01 7.16
N MET A 148 5.48 -10.94 6.37
CA MET A 148 4.33 -10.14 5.92
C MET A 148 3.32 -10.99 5.17
N LEU A 149 3.77 -11.76 4.17
CA LEU A 149 2.87 -12.60 3.37
C LEU A 149 2.27 -13.76 4.18
N ALA A 150 2.97 -14.27 5.19
CA ALA A 150 2.43 -15.29 6.08
C ALA A 150 1.28 -14.73 6.93
N GLU A 151 1.41 -13.49 7.42
CA GLU A 151 0.33 -12.80 8.11
C GLU A 151 -0.84 -12.48 7.16
N VAL A 152 -0.58 -12.05 5.92
CA VAL A 152 -1.64 -11.88 4.91
C VAL A 152 -2.41 -13.19 4.70
N ALA A 153 -1.71 -14.30 4.50
CA ALA A 153 -2.33 -15.62 4.33
C ALA A 153 -3.14 -16.06 5.55
N ARG A 154 -2.65 -15.80 6.77
CA ARG A 154 -3.33 -16.13 8.03
C ARG A 154 -4.60 -15.30 8.23
N LEU A 155 -4.54 -14.00 7.95
CA LEU A 155 -5.63 -13.05 8.20
C LEU A 155 -6.75 -13.10 7.17
N MET A 156 -6.43 -13.54 5.96
CA MET A 156 -7.41 -13.64 4.88
C MET A 156 -8.34 -14.83 5.13
N ARG A 157 -9.65 -14.59 5.09
CA ARG A 157 -10.64 -15.68 5.16
C ARG A 157 -10.54 -16.59 3.93
N PRO A 158 -11.03 -17.84 3.98
CA PRO A 158 -11.22 -18.64 2.78
C PRO A 158 -12.05 -17.91 1.71
N GLY A 159 -11.51 -17.81 0.49
CA GLY A 159 -12.12 -17.04 -0.61
C GLY A 159 -12.03 -15.52 -0.46
N GLY A 160 -11.20 -15.01 0.46
CA GLY A 160 -10.84 -13.61 0.55
C GLY A 160 -9.91 -13.18 -0.60
N ILE A 161 -9.73 -11.87 -0.74
CA ILE A 161 -8.93 -11.27 -1.82
C ILE A 161 -7.73 -10.56 -1.22
N TYR A 162 -6.52 -10.90 -1.69
CA TYR A 162 -5.34 -10.08 -1.52
C TYR A 162 -5.12 -9.28 -2.81
N MET A 163 -5.05 -7.96 -2.71
CA MET A 163 -4.80 -7.07 -3.85
C MET A 163 -3.43 -6.42 -3.70
N LEU A 164 -2.47 -6.82 -4.54
CA LEU A 164 -1.09 -6.35 -4.48
C LEU A 164 -0.80 -5.33 -5.60
N ILE A 165 -0.84 -4.04 -5.26
CA ILE A 165 -0.50 -2.94 -6.16
C ILE A 165 1.01 -2.66 -6.03
N THR A 166 1.77 -3.08 -7.04
CA THR A 166 3.24 -3.11 -6.99
C THR A 166 3.89 -2.66 -8.29
N TYR A 167 5.12 -2.14 -8.20
CA TYR A 167 6.02 -1.93 -9.34
C TYR A 167 7.07 -3.05 -9.49
N GLY A 168 7.08 -4.03 -8.59
CA GLY A 168 7.90 -5.22 -8.72
C GLY A 168 7.46 -6.08 -9.91
N ALA A 169 8.42 -6.77 -10.52
CA ALA A 169 8.12 -7.61 -11.67
C ALA A 169 7.22 -8.80 -11.26
N PRO A 170 6.22 -9.19 -12.09
CA PRO A 170 5.30 -10.29 -11.78
C PRO A 170 6.01 -11.55 -11.31
N LYS A 171 7.08 -11.95 -12.00
CA LYS A 171 7.85 -13.15 -11.68
C LYS A 171 8.46 -13.11 -10.27
N GLU A 172 8.96 -11.95 -9.86
CA GLU A 172 9.57 -11.76 -8.55
C GLU A 172 8.51 -11.81 -7.45
N ARG A 173 7.37 -11.14 -7.68
CA ARG A 173 6.25 -11.11 -6.72
C ARG A 173 5.57 -12.48 -6.58
N LEU A 174 5.36 -13.19 -7.68
CA LEU A 174 4.90 -14.58 -7.67
C LEU A 174 5.86 -15.51 -6.93
N THR A 175 7.18 -15.29 -7.06
CA THR A 175 8.16 -16.08 -6.31
C THR A 175 7.97 -15.92 -4.80
N LEU A 176 7.71 -14.69 -4.32
CA LEU A 176 7.44 -14.42 -2.91
C LEU A 176 6.10 -15.01 -2.45
N LEU A 177 5.02 -14.81 -3.24
CA LEU A 177 3.69 -15.35 -2.95
C LEU A 177 3.70 -16.88 -2.80
N ASN A 178 4.50 -17.57 -3.62
CA ASN A 178 4.62 -19.03 -3.59
C ASN A 178 5.46 -19.56 -2.40
N GLN A 179 6.12 -18.70 -1.63
CA GLN A 179 6.88 -19.12 -0.44
C GLN A 179 5.99 -19.41 0.76
N VAL A 180 4.82 -18.77 0.82
CA VAL A 180 3.85 -19.01 1.89
C VAL A 180 2.92 -20.16 1.49
N GLN A 181 2.54 -20.99 2.45
CA GLN A 181 1.69 -22.16 2.23
C GLN A 181 0.21 -21.76 2.05
N CYS A 182 -0.05 -20.90 1.07
CA CYS A 182 -1.38 -20.45 0.70
C CYS A 182 -1.64 -20.79 -0.77
N CYS A 183 -2.84 -21.29 -1.06
CA CYS A 183 -3.25 -21.62 -2.42
C CYS A 183 -3.85 -20.37 -3.08
N TRP A 184 -2.99 -19.54 -3.65
CA TRP A 184 -3.42 -18.36 -4.39
C TRP A 184 -3.96 -18.74 -5.78
N GLU A 185 -5.11 -18.20 -6.14
CA GLU A 185 -5.49 -18.02 -7.55
C GLU A 185 -5.12 -16.59 -7.92
N VAL A 186 -4.18 -16.42 -8.86
CA VAL A 186 -3.57 -15.11 -9.15
C VAL A 186 -4.06 -14.61 -10.50
N GLU A 187 -4.61 -13.39 -10.51
CA GLU A 187 -5.02 -12.68 -11.72
C GLU A 187 -4.15 -11.45 -11.93
N LEU A 188 -3.46 -11.40 -13.07
CA LEU A 188 -2.57 -10.30 -13.42
C LEU A 188 -3.31 -9.18 -14.16
N TYR A 189 -3.35 -7.98 -13.58
CA TYR A 189 -3.83 -6.76 -14.21
C TYR A 189 -2.68 -5.80 -14.50
N ILE A 190 -2.56 -5.37 -15.77
CA ILE A 190 -1.55 -4.38 -16.19
C ILE A 190 -2.20 -3.00 -16.28
N MET A 191 -1.80 -2.09 -15.40
CA MET A 191 -2.29 -0.71 -15.38
C MET A 191 -1.25 0.27 -15.95
N ARG A 192 -1.70 1.27 -16.71
CA ARG A 192 -0.82 2.34 -17.21
C ARG A 192 -0.36 3.22 -16.05
N LYS A 193 0.88 3.70 -16.13
CA LYS A 193 1.43 4.67 -15.18
C LYS A 193 0.60 5.96 -15.22
N PHE A 194 0.35 6.55 -14.06
CA PHE A 194 -0.08 7.94 -14.00
C PHE A 194 1.08 8.84 -14.47
N GLU A 195 0.94 9.50 -15.61
CA GLU A 195 1.86 10.57 -16.01
C GLU A 195 1.54 11.81 -15.18
N MET A 196 2.42 12.17 -14.24
CA MET A 196 2.47 13.55 -13.80
C MET A 196 2.88 14.37 -15.01
N SER A 197 1.97 15.15 -15.59
CA SER A 197 2.30 16.09 -16.66
C SER A 197 3.34 17.09 -16.13
N SER A 198 4.61 16.93 -16.52
CA SER A 198 5.61 17.99 -16.41
C SER A 198 5.54 18.85 -17.66
N PRO A 199 5.36 20.18 -17.57
CA PRO A 199 5.58 21.05 -18.72
C PRO A 199 7.10 21.17 -18.93
N HIS A 200 7.58 20.75 -20.10
CA HIS A 200 8.98 20.70 -20.55
C HIS A 200 9.77 19.52 -19.95
N SER A 201 10.56 18.72 -20.68
CA SER A 201 11.25 18.91 -21.96
C SER A 201 11.38 17.57 -22.73
N GLU A 202 11.53 17.67 -24.05
CA GLU A 202 11.83 16.57 -24.97
C GLU A 202 13.22 15.93 -24.73
N GLU A 203 13.31 14.67 -25.16
CA GLU A 203 14.48 13.91 -25.63
C GLU A 203 15.07 12.76 -24.76
N ARG A 204 14.57 11.56 -25.11
CA ARG A 204 15.18 10.21 -25.20
C ARG A 204 16.16 9.68 -24.13
N ALA A 205 15.74 8.57 -23.52
CA ALA A 205 16.42 7.27 -23.69
C ALA A 205 15.39 6.13 -23.62
N GLN A 206 15.30 5.31 -24.68
CA GLN A 206 14.52 4.07 -24.68
C GLN A 206 15.28 3.02 -23.85
N VAL A 207 14.85 2.84 -22.61
CA VAL A 207 15.06 1.62 -21.83
C VAL A 207 13.77 0.79 -21.98
N PRO A 208 13.81 -0.54 -22.19
CA PRO A 208 12.58 -1.32 -22.27
C PRO A 208 11.92 -1.34 -20.88
N PHE A 209 11.00 -0.41 -20.64
CA PHE A 209 10.24 -0.30 -19.41
C PHE A 209 9.18 -1.40 -19.39
N LEU A 210 9.31 -2.32 -18.44
CA LEU A 210 8.32 -3.38 -18.20
C LEU A 210 7.00 -2.74 -17.73
N PRO A 211 5.85 -3.08 -18.34
CA PRO A 211 4.54 -2.57 -17.92
C PRO A 211 4.11 -3.20 -16.58
N TYR A 212 3.51 -2.40 -15.71
CA TYR A 212 3.22 -2.70 -14.30
C TYR A 212 2.24 -3.86 -14.08
N THR A 213 2.19 -4.36 -12.85
CA THR A 213 1.52 -5.61 -12.51
C THR A 213 0.80 -5.45 -11.18
N LEU A 214 -0.52 -5.55 -11.22
CA LEU A 214 -1.36 -5.85 -10.09
C LEU A 214 -1.60 -7.36 -10.10
N LEU A 215 -1.25 -8.04 -9.01
CA LEU A 215 -1.45 -9.48 -8.82
C LEU A 215 -2.60 -9.72 -7.84
#